data_AF-A0A8S1HAV9-F1
#
_entry.id   AF-A0A8S1HAV9-F1
#
_cell.length_a   1.000
_cell.length_b   1.000
_cell.length_c   1.000
_cell.angle_alpha   90.00
_cell.angle_beta   90.00
_cell.angle_gamma   90.00
#
_symmetry.space_group_name_H-M   'P 1'
#
loop_
_entity.id
_entity.type
_entity.pdbx_description
1 polymer ?
#
loop_
_entity_poly.entity_id
_entity_poly.type
_entity_poly.pdbx_seq_one_letter_code
_entity_poly.pdbx_strand_id
1 'polypeptide(L)'
;MVEGEPPYFNDQPFQAMKLIRDQPAPTFSRHANVSEELSDMLSRCVVKDVTRRWSAADLLRHPMTSRAQQPAILAPLILRNQANP
;
A
#
# COMPACT_ATOMS: atom_id res chain seq x y z
N MET A 1 -3.38 -5.49 0.21
CA MET A 1 -2.13 -6.28 0.09
C MET A 1 -1.58 -6.63 1.46
N VAL A 2 -1.03 -5.67 2.21
CA VAL A 2 -0.43 -5.93 3.53
C VAL A 2 -1.50 -6.20 4.59
N GLU A 3 -2.43 -5.27 4.79
CA GLU A 3 -3.42 -5.33 5.88
C GLU A 3 -4.80 -5.86 5.42
N GLY A 4 -4.91 -6.28 4.16
CA GLY A 4 -6.17 -6.79 3.59
C GLY A 4 -7.20 -5.70 3.22
N GLU A 5 -7.30 -4.64 4.01
CA GLU A 5 -8.30 -3.57 3.87
C GLU A 5 -7.65 -2.18 3.69
N PRO A 6 -8.34 -1.20 3.07
CA PRO A 6 -7.88 0.18 3.04
C PRO A 6 -8.03 0.88 4.41
N PRO A 7 -7.34 2.01 4.64
CA PRO A 7 -7.60 2.83 5.82
C PRO A 7 -9.07 3.25 5.89
N TYR A 8 -9.64 3.23 7.10
CA TYR A 8 -11.03 3.62 7.36
C TYR A 8 -12.10 2.74 6.69
N PHE A 9 -11.79 1.47 6.41
CA PHE A 9 -12.71 0.54 5.73
C PHE A 9 -14.07 0.37 6.43
N ASN A 10 -14.08 0.40 7.76
CA ASN A 10 -15.30 0.25 8.56
C ASN A 10 -16.05 1.57 8.80
N ASP A 11 -15.50 2.71 8.35
CA ASP A 11 -16.13 4.01 8.48
C ASP A 11 -17.12 4.27 7.35
N GLN A 12 -18.16 5.07 7.64
CA GLN A 12 -19.07 5.56 6.60
C GLN A 12 -18.28 6.32 5.51
N PRO A 13 -18.60 6.17 4.21
CA PRO A 13 -17.78 6.74 3.13
C PRO A 13 -17.48 8.23 3.27
N PHE A 14 -18.47 9.02 3.71
CA PHE A 14 -18.28 10.46 3.94
C PHE A 14 -17.33 10.76 5.11
N GLN A 15 -17.38 9.94 6.16
CA GLN A 15 -16.47 10.07 7.29
C GLN A 15 -15.04 9.65 6.90
N ALA A 16 -14.88 8.55 6.16
CA ALA A 16 -13.59 8.13 5.61
C ALA A 16 -12.97 9.24 4.73
N MET A 17 -13.76 9.86 3.85
CA MET A 17 -13.29 10.99 3.02
C MET A 17 -12.80 12.19 3.86
N LYS A 18 -13.52 12.54 4.93
CA LYS A 18 -13.07 13.59 5.86
C LYS A 18 -11.76 13.22 6.55
N LEU A 19 -11.65 11.99 7.04
CA LEU A 19 -10.43 11.51 7.70
C LEU A 19 -9.23 11.54 6.73
N ILE A 20 -9.40 11.11 5.48
CA ILE A 20 -8.35 11.21 4.44
C ILE A 20 -7.93 12.67 4.20
N ARG A 21 -8.89 13.60 4.16
CA ARG A 21 -8.61 15.03 3.96
C ARG A 21 -7.89 15.64 5.16
N ASP A 22 -8.27 15.28 6.38
CA ASP A 22 -7.88 16.00 7.60
C ASP A 22 -6.69 15.36 8.32
N GLN A 23 -6.61 14.02 8.36
CA GLN A 23 -5.57 13.29 9.08
C GLN A 23 -4.26 13.20 8.27
N PRO A 24 -3.10 13.02 8.93
CA PRO A 24 -1.85 12.72 8.24
C PRO A 24 -1.98 11.52 7.28
N ALA A 25 -1.03 11.40 6.35
CA ALA A 25 -0.97 10.26 5.46
C ALA A 25 -0.95 8.95 6.27
N PRO A 26 -1.71 7.92 5.86
CA PRO A 26 -1.76 6.66 6.58
C PRO A 26 -0.39 5.97 6.54
N THR A 27 -0.01 5.39 7.67
CA THR A 27 1.13 4.47 7.78
C THR A 27 0.61 3.07 8.07
N PHE A 28 1.47 2.06 7.90
CA PHE A 28 1.14 0.71 8.35
C PHE A 28 0.86 0.68 9.86
N SER A 29 -0.01 -0.24 10.30
CA SER A 29 -0.19 -0.56 11.71
C SER A 29 1.13 -1.01 12.34
N ARG A 30 1.30 -0.76 13.65
CA ARG A 30 2.44 -1.25 14.44
C ARG A 30 2.59 -2.77 14.43
N HIS A 31 1.53 -3.49 14.06
CA HIS A 31 1.50 -4.95 13.98
C HIS A 31 1.81 -5.48 12.58
N ALA A 32 1.94 -4.60 11.58
CA ALA A 32 2.27 -5.00 10.23
C ALA A 32 3.74 -5.43 10.17
N ASN A 33 3.97 -6.63 9.64
CA ASN A 33 5.32 -7.11 9.35
C ASN A 33 5.76 -6.61 7.96
N VAL A 34 6.40 -5.44 7.94
CA VAL A 34 6.83 -4.76 6.71
C VAL A 34 8.31 -4.39 6.80
N SER A 35 9.02 -4.47 5.68
CA SER A 35 10.41 -4.01 5.62
C SER A 35 10.48 -2.48 5.56
N GLU A 36 11.63 -1.93 5.95
CA GLU A 36 11.87 -0.48 5.87
C GLU A 36 11.75 0.03 4.43
N GLU A 37 12.19 -0.74 3.43
CA GLU A 37 12.09 -0.35 2.02
C GLU A 37 10.62 -0.28 1.54
N LEU A 38 9.77 -1.21 1.99
CA LEU A 38 8.34 -1.15 1.66
C LEU A 38 7.66 0.05 2.35
N SER A 39 8.05 0.32 3.59
CA SER A 39 7.57 1.49 4.34
C SER A 39 7.98 2.81 3.68
N ASP A 40 9.24 2.95 3.26
CA ASP A 40 9.71 4.14 2.53
C ASP A 40 8.97 4.29 1.20
N MET A 41 8.85 3.22 0.40
CA MET A 41 8.11 3.28 -0.87
C MET A 41 6.67 3.76 -0.67
N LEU A 42 5.97 3.26 0.36
CA LEU A 42 4.62 3.72 0.68
C LEU A 42 4.61 5.22 1.03
N SER A 43 5.56 5.67 1.85
CA SER A 43 5.67 7.09 2.24
C SER A 43 5.83 8.04 1.04
N ARG A 44 6.44 7.57 -0.05
CA ARG A 44 6.56 8.32 -1.33
C ARG A 44 5.26 8.33 -2.14
N CYS A 45 4.43 7.30 -1.99
CA CYS A 45 3.14 7.16 -2.69
C CYS A 45 2.02 7.99 -2.06
N VAL A 46 1.91 8.00 -0.72
CA VAL A 46 0.78 8.62 0.00
C VAL A 46 1.04 10.05 0.49
N VAL A 47 1.78 10.85 -0.28
CA VAL A 47 2.08 12.26 0.06
C VAL A 47 0.89 13.17 -0.30
N LYS A 48 0.39 13.99 0.66
CA LYS A 48 -0.72 14.92 0.41
C LYS A 48 -0.40 16.01 -0.61
N ASP A 49 0.79 16.61 -0.48
CA ASP A 49 1.28 17.58 -1.45
C ASP A 49 1.68 16.88 -2.75
N VAL A 50 0.89 17.11 -3.81
CA VAL A 50 1.07 16.48 -5.12
C VAL A 50 2.42 16.83 -5.73
N THR A 51 2.97 18.02 -5.46
CA THR A 51 4.27 18.45 -6.00
C THR A 51 5.44 17.69 -5.39
N ARG A 52 5.23 17.11 -4.19
CA ARG A 52 6.22 16.30 -3.46
C ARG A 52 6.02 14.80 -3.63
N ARG A 53 4.87 14.38 -4.17
CA ARG A 53 4.56 12.97 -4.41
C ARG A 53 5.40 12.46 -5.57
N TRP A 54 6.02 11.30 -5.39
CA TRP A 54 6.86 10.71 -6.44
C TRP A 54 6.02 10.29 -7.64
N SER A 55 6.58 10.48 -8.83
CA SER A 55 5.98 9.99 -10.07
C SER A 55 6.17 8.48 -10.21
N ALA A 56 5.45 7.86 -11.15
CA ALA A 56 5.66 6.46 -11.49
C ALA A 56 7.12 6.18 -11.92
N ALA A 57 7.74 7.11 -12.66
CA ALA A 57 9.13 6.97 -13.10
C ALA A 57 10.13 7.02 -11.93
N ASP A 58 9.84 7.82 -10.91
CA ASP A 58 10.65 7.88 -9.69
C ASP A 58 10.49 6.60 -8.87
N LEU A 59 9.25 6.13 -8.70
CA LEU A 59 8.95 4.90 -7.95
C LEU A 59 9.56 3.65 -8.60
N LEU A 60 9.64 3.58 -9.93
CA LEU A 60 10.30 2.47 -10.63
C LEU A 60 11.79 2.33 -10.28
N ARG A 61 12.45 3.43 -9.87
CA ARG A 61 13.85 3.46 -9.47
C ARG A 61 14.07 3.13 -7.98
N HIS A 62 13.00 2.99 -7.20
CA HIS A 62 13.09 2.71 -5.77
C HIS A 62 13.58 1.27 -5.51
N PRO A 63 14.47 1.00 -4.52
CA PRO A 63 15.01 -0.34 -4.26
C PRO A 63 13.97 -1.45 -4.02
N MET A 64 12.77 -1.11 -3.57
CA MET A 64 11.67 -2.07 -3.42
C MET A 64 11.30 -2.74 -4.76
N THR A 65 11.43 -2.06 -5.90
CA THR A 65 11.07 -2.65 -7.20
C THR A 65 12.02 -3.78 -7.60
N SER A 66 13.28 -3.74 -7.14
CA SER A 66 14.23 -4.84 -7.37
C SER A 66 13.94 -6.08 -6.52
N ARG A 67 13.00 -6.01 -5.57
CA ARG A 67 12.50 -7.18 -4.82
C ARG A 67 11.42 -7.96 -5.57
N ALA A 68 10.98 -7.47 -6.74
CA ALA A 68 9.99 -8.16 -7.56
C ALA A 68 10.50 -9.55 -7.98
N GLN A 69 9.63 -10.55 -7.90
CA GLN A 69 9.93 -11.93 -8.26
C GLN A 69 9.24 -12.34 -9.56
N GLN A 70 9.61 -13.50 -10.08
CA GLN A 70 9.00 -14.05 -11.29
C GLN A 70 7.48 -14.27 -11.09
N PRO A 71 6.64 -14.06 -12.14
CA PRO A 71 5.19 -14.19 -12.03
C PRO A 71 4.69 -15.52 -11.47
N ALA A 72 5.46 -16.61 -11.65
CA ALA A 72 5.14 -17.94 -11.17
C ALA A 72 4.83 -18.00 -9.66
N ILE A 73 5.40 -17.09 -8.86
CA ILE A 73 5.14 -17.05 -7.41
C ILE A 73 3.68 -16.70 -7.06
N LEU A 74 2.94 -16.10 -7.98
CA LEU A 74 1.54 -15.73 -7.76
C LEU A 74 0.58 -16.93 -7.92
N ALA A 75 0.97 -17.99 -8.63
CA ALA A 75 0.13 -19.16 -8.88
C ALA A 75 -0.51 -19.76 -7.60
N PRO A 76 0.25 -20.06 -6.52
CA PRO A 76 -0.35 -20.59 -5.29
C PRO A 76 -1.34 -19.62 -4.63
N LEU A 77 -1.13 -18.31 -4.75
CA LEU A 77 -2.02 -17.28 -4.20
C LEU A 77 -3.37 -17.26 -4.95
N ILE A 78 -3.32 -17.38 -6.28
CA ILE A 78 -4.51 -17.44 -7.13
C ILE A 78 -5.34 -18.67 -6.79
N LEU A 79 -4.70 -19.85 -6.71
CA LEU A 79 -5.39 -21.11 -6.38
C LEU A 79 -6.04 -21.05 -5.00
N ARG A 80 -5.34 -20.50 -4.01
CA ARG A 80 -5.89 -20.31 -2.65
C ARG A 80 -7.13 -19.41 -2.66
N ASN A 81 -7.11 -18.33 -3.44
CA ASN A 81 -8.23 -17.39 -3.51
C ASN A 81 -9.45 -17.99 -4.24
N GLN A 82 -9.23 -18.89 -5.20
CA GLN A 82 -10.31 -19.61 -5.89
C GLN A 82 -10.96 -20.69 -5.02
N ALA A 83 -10.20 -21.28 -4.09
CA ALA A 83 -10.68 -22.32 -3.20
C ALA A 83 -11.47 -21.81 -1.98
N ASN A 84 -11.55 -20.50 -1.77
CA ASN A 84 -12.19 -19.87 -0.62
C ASN A 84 -13.21 -18.82 -1.10
N PRO A 85 -14.38 -19.27 -1.63
CA PRO A 85 -15.39 -18.39 -2.22
C PRO A 85 -16.11 -17.51 -1.19
#